data_AF-A0A4Q6BPK4-F1
#
_entry.id   AF-A0A4Q6BPK4-F1
#
_cell.length_a   1.000
_cell.length_b   1.000
_cell.length_c   1.000
_cell.angle_alpha   90.00
_cell.angle_beta   90.00
_cell.angle_gamma   90.00
#
_symmetry.space_group_name_H-M   'P 1'
#
loop_
_entity.id
_entity.type
_entity.pdbx_description
1 polymer ?
#
loop_
_entity_poly.entity_id
_entity_poly.type
_entity_poly.pdbx_seq_one_letter_code
_entity_poly.pdbx_strand_id
1 'polypeptide(L)'
;MSDDEFDSFSNESELPKTGSTSKTAPQVGRGAGLNPVNRFDKLHIEFERTDDSGFGDEDPKALEPKLQTEYFTDFSKTIVNENKSPDIGFNFSINPYRGCEHGCAYCYARPTHEYLGLSAGFDFESKIFIKKNAAELLKEKLMSKSWVPQTIAMSG
;
A
#
# COMPACT_ATOMS: atom_id res chain seq x y z
N MET A 1 51.59 0.72 -25.07
CA MET A 1 51.81 -0.69 -24.71
C MET A 1 52.09 -0.75 -23.22
N SER A 2 51.04 -0.84 -22.44
CA SER A 2 50.98 -1.50 -21.13
C SER A 2 49.56 -1.27 -20.63
N ASP A 3 48.77 -2.29 -20.84
CA ASP A 3 47.38 -2.45 -20.42
C ASP A 3 47.33 -2.49 -18.88
N ASP A 4 46.51 -1.65 -18.28
CA ASP A 4 46.05 -1.83 -16.91
C ASP A 4 44.52 -1.95 -16.96
N GLU A 5 44.06 -3.20 -17.10
CA GLU A 5 42.67 -3.63 -16.92
C GLU A 5 42.23 -3.33 -15.49
N PHE A 6 41.42 -2.29 -15.31
CA PHE A 6 40.64 -2.09 -14.10
C PHE A 6 39.36 -2.91 -14.23
N ASP A 7 39.44 -4.16 -13.79
CA ASP A 7 38.35 -5.13 -13.84
C ASP A 7 37.15 -4.63 -13.01
N SER A 8 36.11 -4.20 -13.71
CA SER A 8 34.86 -3.71 -13.14
C SER A 8 34.01 -4.89 -12.67
N PHE A 9 34.21 -5.32 -11.43
CA PHE A 9 33.25 -6.22 -10.77
C PHE A 9 32.03 -5.41 -10.31
N SER A 10 31.12 -5.16 -11.26
CA SER A 10 29.71 -4.88 -10.99
C SER A 10 29.09 -6.09 -10.32
N ASN A 11 29.09 -6.11 -8.99
CA ASN A 11 28.32 -7.06 -8.21
C ASN A 11 26.86 -6.58 -8.17
N GLU A 12 26.15 -6.71 -9.29
CA GLU A 12 24.70 -6.69 -9.30
C GLU A 12 24.22 -7.93 -8.55
N SER A 13 23.98 -7.76 -7.24
CA SER A 13 23.26 -8.74 -6.47
C SER A 13 21.87 -8.90 -7.10
N GLU A 14 21.68 -9.98 -7.86
CA GLU A 14 20.41 -10.36 -8.45
C GLU A 14 19.33 -10.35 -7.36
N LEU A 15 18.39 -9.40 -7.47
CA LEU A 15 17.16 -9.41 -6.72
C LEU A 15 16.40 -10.70 -7.05
N PRO A 16 15.90 -11.45 -6.06
CA PRO A 16 15.19 -12.70 -6.31
C PRO A 16 13.94 -12.45 -7.17
N LYS A 17 13.95 -13.01 -8.38
CA LYS A 17 12.84 -13.00 -9.35
C LYS A 17 11.76 -14.00 -8.93
N THR A 18 11.01 -13.74 -7.86
CA THR A 18 9.78 -14.48 -7.56
C THR A 18 8.76 -13.58 -6.88
N GLY A 19 8.10 -12.73 -7.67
CA GLY A 19 6.81 -12.16 -7.31
C GLY A 19 5.86 -12.45 -8.45
N SER A 20 5.05 -13.51 -8.34
CA SER A 20 3.98 -13.75 -9.30
C SER A 20 3.01 -12.58 -9.22
N THR A 21 2.95 -11.77 -10.28
CA THR A 21 1.96 -10.72 -10.40
C THR A 21 0.68 -11.39 -10.90
N SER A 22 -0.30 -11.57 -10.01
CA SER A 22 -1.64 -12.00 -10.42
C SER A 22 -2.15 -11.08 -11.53
N LYS A 23 -2.46 -11.66 -12.71
CA LYS A 23 -2.98 -10.92 -13.88
C LYS A 23 -4.40 -10.43 -13.60
N THR A 24 -4.50 -9.33 -12.86
CA THR A 24 -5.77 -8.65 -12.61
C THR A 24 -6.05 -7.67 -13.75
N ALA A 25 -7.29 -7.58 -14.24
CA ALA A 25 -7.58 -6.62 -15.29
C ALA A 25 -7.44 -5.17 -14.79
N PRO A 26 -7.13 -4.22 -15.68
CA PRO A 26 -7.03 -2.82 -15.34
C PRO A 26 -8.34 -2.28 -14.78
N GLN A 27 -8.28 -1.69 -13.58
CA GLN A 27 -9.42 -1.01 -12.97
C GLN A 27 -9.40 0.47 -13.36
N VAL A 28 -10.48 0.97 -13.99
CA VAL A 28 -10.56 2.39 -14.39
C VAL A 28 -10.77 3.26 -13.16
N GLY A 29 -10.04 4.38 -13.07
CA GLY A 29 -10.14 5.33 -11.95
C GLY A 29 -9.39 4.89 -10.68
N ARG A 30 -8.51 3.90 -10.81
CA ARG A 30 -7.71 3.30 -9.75
C ARG A 30 -6.22 3.54 -10.06
N GLY A 31 -5.41 3.80 -9.03
CA GLY A 31 -4.03 4.21 -9.24
C GLY A 31 -3.04 3.05 -9.22
N ALA A 32 -3.42 1.89 -8.66
CA ALA A 32 -2.64 0.68 -8.82
C ALA A 32 -2.78 0.13 -10.25
N GLY A 33 -1.66 -0.13 -10.93
CA GLY A 33 -1.67 -0.84 -12.22
C GLY A 33 -1.71 -2.36 -12.08
N LEU A 34 -1.38 -2.88 -10.89
CA LEU A 34 -1.26 -4.29 -10.58
C LEU A 34 -1.79 -4.57 -9.17
N ASN A 35 -2.23 -5.80 -8.93
CA ASN A 35 -2.59 -6.30 -7.61
C ASN A 35 -1.57 -7.36 -7.15
N PRO A 36 -0.40 -6.95 -6.63
CA PRO A 36 0.60 -7.92 -6.18
C PRO A 36 0.06 -8.75 -5.02
N VAL A 37 0.48 -10.01 -4.95
CA VAL A 37 0.23 -10.84 -3.77
C VAL A 37 0.90 -10.23 -2.55
N ASN A 38 0.34 -10.48 -1.36
CA ASN A 38 0.93 -10.05 -0.11
C ASN A 38 2.25 -10.78 0.13
N ARG A 39 3.34 -10.04 0.39
CA ARG A 39 4.67 -10.62 0.62
C ARG A 39 4.79 -11.53 1.85
N PHE A 40 3.88 -11.42 2.81
CA PHE A 40 3.91 -12.16 4.07
C PHE A 40 3.03 -13.42 4.06
N ASP A 41 2.19 -13.58 3.04
CA ASP A 41 1.34 -14.76 2.91
C ASP A 41 2.14 -15.96 2.41
N LYS A 42 2.00 -17.10 3.10
CA LYS A 42 2.71 -18.35 2.74
C LYS A 42 2.08 -19.07 1.55
N LEU A 43 0.78 -18.84 1.33
CA LEU A 43 -0.01 -19.50 0.30
C LEU A 43 -0.86 -18.44 -0.38
N HIS A 44 -0.81 -18.40 -1.71
CA HIS A 44 -1.68 -17.59 -2.53
C HIS A 44 -2.36 -18.49 -3.57
N ILE A 45 -3.60 -18.17 -3.91
CA ILE A 45 -4.37 -18.89 -4.91
C ILE A 45 -4.50 -17.98 -6.12
N GLU A 46 -3.97 -18.42 -7.26
CA GLU A 46 -4.21 -17.76 -8.54
C GLU A 46 -5.26 -18.55 -9.29
N PHE A 47 -6.35 -17.87 -9.65
CA PHE A 47 -7.34 -18.45 -10.56
C PHE A 47 -6.85 -18.19 -11.98
N GLU A 48 -6.59 -19.26 -12.73
CA GLU A 48 -6.42 -19.16 -14.17
C GLU A 48 -7.73 -18.67 -14.77
N ARG A 49 -7.66 -17.58 -15.56
CA ARG A 49 -8.80 -17.18 -16.38
C ARG A 49 -8.94 -18.22 -17.48
N THR A 50 -9.90 -19.15 -17.33
CA THR A 50 -10.37 -19.98 -18.43
C THR A 50 -11.12 -19.08 -19.40
N ASP A 51 -10.44 -18.64 -20.45
CA ASP A 51 -11.01 -17.98 -21.62
C ASP A 51 -11.60 -19.00 -22.63
N ASP A 52 -11.81 -20.25 -22.23
CA ASP A 52 -12.24 -21.36 -23.08
C ASP A 52 -13.77 -21.51 -23.22
N SER A 53 -14.57 -20.75 -22.47
CA SER A 53 -16.01 -20.66 -22.74
C SER A 53 -16.22 -19.75 -23.96
N GLY A 54 -16.08 -20.30 -25.17
CA GLY A 54 -16.31 -19.63 -26.46
C GLY A 54 -17.73 -19.11 -26.66
N PHE A 55 -18.13 -18.13 -25.84
CA PHE A 55 -19.43 -17.47 -25.86
C PHE A 55 -19.22 -15.96 -25.71
N GLY A 56 -19.47 -15.26 -26.83
CA GLY A 56 -19.87 -13.85 -26.83
C GLY A 56 -18.83 -12.88 -27.37
N ASP A 57 -19.19 -12.23 -28.48
CA ASP A 57 -18.59 -10.98 -28.99
C ASP A 57 -18.86 -9.77 -28.05
N GLU A 58 -18.78 -9.99 -26.73
CA GLU A 58 -19.01 -8.98 -25.70
C GLU A 58 -17.65 -8.47 -25.21
N ASP A 59 -17.47 -7.14 -25.16
CA ASP A 59 -16.22 -6.52 -24.70
C ASP A 59 -15.83 -7.11 -23.33
N PRO A 60 -14.71 -7.85 -23.21
CA PRO A 60 -14.33 -8.52 -21.97
C PRO A 60 -14.19 -7.59 -20.76
N LYS A 61 -14.01 -6.28 -21.01
CA LYS A 61 -13.99 -5.25 -19.95
C LYS A 61 -15.36 -4.93 -19.35
N ALA A 62 -16.46 -5.20 -20.07
CA ALA A 62 -17.81 -4.84 -19.64
C ALA A 62 -18.37 -5.78 -18.55
N LEU A 63 -17.81 -6.99 -18.43
CA LEU A 63 -18.27 -8.03 -17.50
C LEU A 63 -17.55 -8.02 -16.14
N GLU A 64 -16.42 -7.30 -16.01
CA GLU A 64 -15.73 -7.24 -14.72
C GLU A 64 -16.38 -6.20 -13.79
N PRO A 65 -16.82 -6.59 -12.58
CA PRO A 65 -17.45 -5.66 -11.66
C PRO A 65 -16.44 -4.60 -11.24
N LYS A 66 -16.86 -3.33 -11.32
CA LYS A 66 -16.05 -2.20 -10.84
C LYS A 66 -15.71 -2.40 -9.37
N LEU A 67 -14.43 -2.39 -9.04
CA LEU A 67 -13.94 -2.48 -7.67
C LEU A 67 -14.53 -1.34 -6.82
N GLN A 68 -15.37 -1.70 -5.85
CA GLN A 68 -15.99 -0.75 -4.91
C GLN A 68 -15.07 -0.48 -3.73
N THR A 69 -15.13 0.73 -3.18
CA THR A 69 -14.45 1.03 -1.93
C THR A 69 -15.29 0.55 -0.75
N GLU A 70 -14.66 -0.16 0.17
CA GLU A 70 -15.21 -0.67 1.42
C GLU A 70 -14.52 0.01 2.61
N TYR A 71 -15.29 0.24 3.67
CA TYR A 71 -14.83 0.92 4.87
C TYR A 71 -14.87 -0.01 6.08
N PHE A 72 -13.75 -0.09 6.78
CA PHE A 72 -13.55 -0.93 7.97
C PHE A 72 -13.28 -0.06 9.19
N THR A 73 -13.58 -0.55 10.39
CA THR A 73 -13.22 0.17 11.63
C THR A 73 -11.83 -0.27 12.08
N ASP A 74 -10.95 0.69 12.35
CA ASP A 74 -9.63 0.49 12.95
C ASP A 74 -9.72 0.70 14.47
N PHE A 75 -9.20 -0.26 15.24
CA PHE A 75 -9.17 -0.24 16.71
C PHE A 75 -7.79 0.12 17.28
N SER A 76 -6.98 0.87 16.53
CA SER A 76 -5.69 1.40 16.97
C SER A 76 -5.81 2.09 18.33
N LYS A 77 -4.83 1.86 19.20
CA LYS A 77 -4.78 2.42 20.57
C LYS A 77 -4.05 3.77 20.65
N THR A 78 -3.41 4.19 19.55
CA THR A 78 -2.69 5.46 19.43
C THR A 78 -2.94 6.05 18.04
N ILE A 79 -2.82 7.37 17.91
CA ILE A 79 -3.03 8.08 16.63
C ILE A 79 -1.81 8.86 16.13
N VAL A 80 -0.91 9.25 17.04
CA VAL A 80 0.30 10.01 16.71
C VAL A 80 1.45 9.04 16.45
N ASN A 81 2.06 9.15 15.28
CA ASN A 81 3.25 8.42 14.87
C ASN A 81 4.46 9.36 14.90
N GLU A 82 5.62 8.82 15.28
CA GLU A 82 6.90 9.52 15.24
C GLU A 82 7.74 9.01 14.06
N ASN A 83 8.40 9.93 13.36
CA ASN A 83 9.42 9.64 12.37
C ASN A 83 10.70 10.42 12.73
N LYS A 84 11.85 9.89 12.29
CA LYS A 84 13.18 10.45 12.58
C LYS A 84 13.96 10.73 11.28
N SER A 85 13.27 10.83 10.16
CA SER A 85 13.91 11.09 8.87
C SER A 85 14.44 12.52 8.86
N PRO A 86 15.70 12.75 8.49
CA PRO A 86 16.23 14.10 8.33
C PRO A 86 15.64 14.82 7.11
N ASP A 87 14.99 14.09 6.21
CA ASP A 87 14.47 14.59 4.93
C ASP A 87 13.05 15.17 5.04
N ILE A 88 12.40 14.99 6.19
CA ILE A 88 11.00 15.38 6.42
C ILE A 88 10.97 16.47 7.50
N GLY A 89 10.37 17.62 7.18
CA GLY A 89 10.34 18.81 8.05
C GLY A 89 9.47 18.72 9.30
N PHE A 90 9.03 17.51 9.68
CA PHE A 90 8.22 17.26 10.88
C PHE A 90 8.55 15.89 11.46
N ASN A 91 8.47 15.77 12.78
CA ASN A 91 8.74 14.50 13.48
C ASN A 91 7.46 13.71 13.76
N PHE A 92 6.31 14.38 13.89
CA PHE A 92 5.05 13.73 14.28
C PHE A 92 4.02 13.81 13.18
N SER A 93 3.29 12.71 12.99
CA SER A 93 2.16 12.67 12.07
C SER A 93 0.92 12.00 12.67
N ILE A 94 -0.24 12.30 12.10
CA ILE A 94 -1.51 11.63 12.39
C ILE A 94 -2.14 11.17 11.08
N ASN A 95 -2.69 9.95 11.12
CA ASN A 95 -3.43 9.35 10.01
C ASN A 95 -4.76 8.81 10.54
N PRO A 96 -5.90 9.49 10.32
CA PRO A 96 -7.22 8.99 10.71
C PRO A 96 -7.66 7.76 9.92
N TYR A 97 -7.08 7.57 8.74
CA TYR A 97 -7.37 6.48 7.82
C TYR A 97 -6.13 5.59 7.59
N ARG A 98 -6.36 4.34 7.22
CA ARG A 98 -5.35 3.50 6.55
C ARG A 98 -5.91 3.08 5.20
N GLY A 99 -5.16 3.40 4.14
CA GLY A 99 -5.65 3.27 2.77
C GLY A 99 -6.25 4.59 2.28
N CYS A 100 -6.22 4.81 0.97
CA CYS A 100 -6.60 6.10 0.37
C CYS A 100 -7.17 5.89 -1.04
N GLU A 101 -8.37 6.40 -1.30
CA GLU A 101 -9.04 6.26 -2.61
C GLU A 101 -8.29 6.95 -3.75
N HIS A 102 -7.47 7.97 -3.45
CA HIS A 102 -6.60 8.59 -4.44
C HIS A 102 -5.62 7.56 -5.03
N GLY A 103 -5.15 6.61 -4.22
CA GLY A 103 -4.44 5.46 -4.74
C GLY A 103 -3.15 5.82 -5.51
N CYS A 104 -2.41 6.87 -5.14
CA CYS A 104 -1.16 7.20 -5.85
C CYS A 104 -0.26 5.96 -5.96
N ALA A 105 0.15 5.59 -7.17
CA ALA A 105 0.97 4.40 -7.42
C ALA A 105 2.28 4.41 -6.60
N TYR A 106 2.83 5.61 -6.38
CA TYR A 106 4.05 5.88 -5.63
C TYR A 106 3.83 6.13 -4.12
N CYS A 107 2.63 5.88 -3.60
CA CYS A 107 2.34 6.13 -2.18
C CYS A 107 3.16 5.19 -1.28
N TYR A 108 4.01 5.78 -0.44
CA TYR A 108 4.87 5.03 0.50
C TYR A 108 4.08 4.17 1.50
N ALA A 109 2.80 4.47 1.72
CA ALA A 109 1.95 3.76 2.67
C ALA A 109 1.38 2.44 2.10
N ARG A 110 1.47 2.20 0.79
CA ARG A 110 0.94 0.98 0.15
C ARG A 110 1.42 -0.32 0.80
N PRO A 111 2.73 -0.50 1.09
CA PRO A 111 3.22 -1.71 1.77
C PRO A 111 2.63 -1.96 3.15
N THR A 112 2.02 -0.94 3.79
CA THR A 112 1.47 -1.11 5.14
C THR A 112 0.23 -2.00 5.15
N HIS A 113 -0.49 -2.12 4.03
CA HIS A 113 -1.63 -3.02 3.88
C HIS A 113 -1.25 -4.50 3.91
N GLU A 114 0.00 -4.83 3.56
CA GLU A 114 0.48 -6.21 3.62
C GLU A 114 0.55 -6.73 5.06
N TYR A 115 0.81 -5.86 6.04
CA TYR A 115 0.73 -6.25 7.46
C TYR A 115 -0.70 -6.52 7.94
N LEU A 116 -1.72 -6.18 7.14
CA LEU A 116 -3.12 -6.47 7.40
C LEU A 116 -3.61 -7.72 6.65
N GLY A 117 -2.72 -8.45 5.97
CA GLY A 117 -3.12 -9.58 5.12
C GLY A 117 -3.72 -9.14 3.79
N LEU A 118 -3.49 -7.90 3.35
CA LEU A 118 -4.07 -7.32 2.13
C LEU A 118 -2.99 -7.04 1.06
N SER A 119 -3.41 -6.88 -0.20
CA SER A 119 -2.52 -6.44 -1.26
C SER A 119 -2.10 -4.98 -1.10
N ALA A 120 -0.84 -4.67 -1.44
CA ALA A 120 -0.37 -3.29 -1.60
C ALA A 120 -0.91 -2.59 -2.87
N GLY A 121 -1.61 -3.33 -3.74
CA GLY A 121 -2.21 -2.84 -4.98
C GLY A 121 -3.62 -2.30 -4.78
N PHE A 122 -4.61 -3.04 -5.27
CA PHE A 122 -6.01 -2.60 -5.26
C PHE A 122 -6.62 -2.54 -3.87
N ASP A 123 -6.20 -3.40 -2.94
CA ASP A 123 -6.74 -3.38 -1.58
C ASP A 123 -6.37 -2.09 -0.83
N PHE A 124 -5.22 -1.47 -1.12
CA PHE A 124 -4.82 -0.19 -0.51
C PHE A 124 -5.82 0.94 -0.79
N GLU A 125 -6.36 0.98 -2.00
CA GLU A 125 -7.24 2.06 -2.49
C GLU A 125 -8.72 1.70 -2.48
N SER A 126 -9.06 0.43 -2.19
CA SER A 126 -10.44 -0.05 -2.08
C SER A 126 -10.82 -0.51 -0.68
N LYS A 127 -9.89 -0.81 0.23
CA LYS A 127 -10.19 -1.22 1.61
C LYS A 127 -9.62 -0.20 2.58
N ILE A 128 -10.47 0.71 3.04
CA ILE A 128 -10.08 1.85 3.87
C ILE A 128 -10.47 1.60 5.33
N PHE A 129 -9.50 1.64 6.22
CA PHE A 129 -9.72 1.49 7.65
C PHE A 129 -9.84 2.86 8.32
N ILE A 130 -10.91 3.07 9.08
CA ILE A 130 -11.25 4.33 9.73
C ILE A 130 -11.04 4.21 11.23
N LYS A 131 -10.17 5.05 11.80
CA LYS A 131 -9.99 5.20 13.25
C LYS A 131 -11.08 6.11 13.80
N LYS A 132 -12.25 5.54 14.13
CA LYS A 132 -13.41 6.30 14.64
C LYS A 132 -13.12 7.10 15.92
N ASN A 133 -12.19 6.61 16.74
CA ASN A 133 -11.73 7.24 17.98
C ASN A 133 -10.53 8.19 17.79
N ALA A 134 -10.12 8.54 16.55
CA ALA A 134 -8.92 9.34 16.29
C ALA A 134 -8.86 10.66 17.08
N ALA A 135 -9.98 11.39 17.19
CA ALA A 135 -10.03 12.65 17.93
C ALA A 135 -9.80 12.46 19.44
N GLU A 136 -10.36 11.39 20.01
CA GLU A 136 -10.20 11.06 21.42
C GLU A 136 -8.76 10.64 21.73
N LEU A 137 -8.18 9.77 20.91
CA LEU A 137 -6.77 9.37 21.02
C LEU A 137 -5.81 10.56 20.87
N LEU A 138 -6.14 11.51 19.98
CA LEU A 138 -5.33 12.71 19.79
C LEU A 138 -5.40 13.58 21.03
N LYS A 139 -6.61 13.80 21.57
CA LYS A 139 -6.80 14.54 22.81
C LYS A 139 -6.02 13.92 23.97
N GLU A 140 -6.12 12.61 24.16
CA GLU A 140 -5.37 11.89 25.19
C GLU A 140 -3.86 12.12 25.07
N LYS A 141 -3.32 12.00 23.85
CA LYS A 141 -1.90 12.23 23.58
C LYS A 141 -1.49 13.67 23.88
N LEU A 142 -2.23 14.66 23.40
CA LEU A 142 -1.93 16.08 23.60
C LEU A 142 -2.01 16.50 25.08
N MET A 143 -2.89 15.86 25.86
CA MET A 143 -3.07 16.14 27.28
C MET A 143 -2.11 15.35 28.19
N SER A 144 -1.30 14.44 27.63
CA SER A 144 -0.39 13.63 28.41
C SER A 144 0.79 14.46 28.94
N LYS A 145 1.26 14.17 30.16
CA LYS A 145 2.38 14.89 30.79
C LYS A 145 3.71 14.74 30.03
N SER A 146 3.82 13.72 29.20
CA SER A 146 5.01 13.44 28.38
C SER A 146 4.98 14.15 27.03
N TRP A 147 3.88 14.80 26.66
CA TRP A 147 3.79 15.52 25.41
C TRP A 147 4.48 16.87 25.47
N VAL A 148 5.39 17.11 24.53
CA VAL A 148 5.99 18.42 24.27
C VAL A 148 5.33 18.97 23.01
N PRO A 149 4.73 20.18 23.04
CA PRO A 149 4.09 20.75 21.87
C PRO A 149 5.04 20.88 20.68
N GLN A 150 4.70 20.21 19.58
CA GLN A 150 5.46 20.19 18.33
C GLN A 150 4.49 20.12 17.14
N THR A 151 4.96 20.48 15.95
CA THR A 151 4.19 20.35 14.72
C THR A 151 3.80 18.90 14.47
N ILE A 152 2.51 18.66 14.23
CA ILE A 152 1.96 17.37 13.82
C ILE A 152 1.46 17.52 12.39
N ALA A 153 2.03 16.77 11.46
CA ALA A 153 1.52 16.67 10.10
C ALA A 153 0.30 15.75 10.04
N MET A 154 -0.68 16.07 9.21
CA MET A 154 -1.82 15.18 8.96
C MET A 154 -1.76 14.69 7.52
N SER A 155 -1.83 13.38 7.34
CA SER A 155 -1.91 12.74 6.03
C SER A 155 -3.18 11.88 5.93
N GLY A 156 -3.68 11.76 4.69
CA GLY A 156 -4.89 11.03 4.33
C GLY A 156 -4.60 9.87 3.41
#